data_AF-A0ABD3EF20-F1
#
_entry.id   AF-A0ABD3EF20-F1
#
_cell.length_a   1.000
_cell.length_b   1.000
_cell.length_c   1.000
_cell.angle_alpha   90.00
_cell.angle_beta   90.00
_cell.angle_gamma   90.00
#
_symmetry.space_group_name_H-M   'P 1'
#
loop_
_entity.id
_entity.type
_entity.pdbx_description
1 polymer ?
#
loop_
_entity_poly.entity_id
_entity_poly.type
_entity_poly.pdbx_seq_one_letter_code
_entity_poly.pdbx_strand_id
1 'polypeptide(L)'
;MRAKDWRWFSCRRRRRVTWREKTPRLESINPDELCDFTGVPVVVDLASTREAIKYLGGDQDKINPLVPVDLVIDHSIQVDVARSENALHANMDLEFKRNKERFAFLKWGSTTFRNMLVVLPGSGIVHQVNLEYLGRVVFNTENILYPDSVVGTDSHTTMIDGLGVAGWGVGGIEAEAAMLWPE
;
A
#
# COMPACT_ATOMS: atom_id res chain seq x y z
N MET A 1 1.11 20.77 0.25
CA MET A 1 -0.03 21.65 0.65
C MET A 1 -1.05 20.87 1.49
N ARG A 2 -1.54 21.38 2.63
CA ARG A 2 -2.67 20.76 3.35
C ARG A 2 -3.93 20.81 2.48
N ALA A 3 -4.58 19.67 2.24
CA ALA A 3 -5.97 19.49 1.78
C ALA A 3 -6.82 20.77 1.95
N LYS A 4 -6.97 21.49 0.84
CA LYS A 4 -7.63 22.81 0.75
C LYS A 4 -8.92 22.75 -0.07
N ASP A 5 -9.44 21.57 -0.39
CA ASP A 5 -10.73 21.44 -1.03
C ASP A 5 -11.84 21.30 0.03
N TRP A 6 -12.36 22.47 0.43
CA TRP A 6 -13.37 22.71 1.47
C TRP A 6 -14.78 22.15 1.17
N ARG A 7 -14.95 21.27 0.18
CA ARG A 7 -16.28 20.69 -0.12
C ARG A 7 -16.65 19.52 0.80
N TRP A 8 -15.65 18.85 1.38
CA TRP A 8 -15.87 17.67 2.24
C TRP A 8 -15.49 17.89 3.71
N PHE A 9 -14.66 18.88 4.01
CA PHE A 9 -14.27 19.24 5.38
C PHE A 9 -15.20 20.30 5.97
N SER A 10 -16.26 19.87 6.65
CA SER A 10 -17.06 20.76 7.50
C SER A 10 -16.22 21.22 8.71
N CYS A 11 -16.34 22.51 9.05
CA CYS A 11 -15.65 23.26 10.10
C CYS A 11 -15.76 22.60 11.50
N ARG A 12 -14.98 21.54 11.78
CA ARG A 12 -14.91 20.85 13.08
C ARG A 12 -13.49 20.40 13.49
N ARG A 13 -12.43 21.03 12.96
CA ARG A 13 -11.02 20.79 13.37
C ARG A 13 -10.69 21.08 14.85
N ARG A 14 -11.61 21.67 15.65
CA ARG A 14 -11.40 21.96 17.09
C ARG A 14 -11.43 20.72 18.01
N ARG A 15 -11.81 19.54 17.52
CA ARG A 15 -11.98 18.33 18.36
C ARG A 15 -10.68 17.56 18.66
N ARG A 16 -9.59 17.84 17.93
CA ARG A 16 -8.29 17.18 18.13
C ARG A 16 -7.68 17.49 19.51
N VAL A 17 -8.01 18.66 20.08
CA VAL A 17 -7.53 19.12 21.39
C VAL A 17 -8.37 18.53 22.55
N THR A 18 -9.55 17.96 22.26
CA THR A 18 -10.48 17.43 23.25
C THR A 18 -10.60 15.91 23.16
N TRP A 19 -9.47 15.20 23.00
CA TRP A 19 -9.41 13.73 22.97
C TRP A 19 -10.11 13.08 24.18
N ARG A 20 -10.15 13.79 25.32
CA ARG A 20 -10.87 13.38 26.53
C ARG A 20 -12.40 13.38 26.42
N GLU A 21 -12.99 14.12 25.47
CA GLU A 21 -14.43 14.40 25.48
C GLU A 21 -15.20 13.73 24.34
N LYS A 22 -14.56 13.29 23.24
CA LYS A 22 -15.24 12.72 22.06
C LYS A 22 -14.38 11.68 21.34
N THR A 23 -15.01 10.60 20.87
CA THR A 23 -14.40 9.58 20.00
C THR A 23 -13.84 10.23 18.73
N PRO A 24 -12.58 9.96 18.34
CA PRO A 24 -11.98 10.53 17.14
C PRO A 24 -12.66 10.01 15.86
N ARG A 25 -12.69 10.84 14.80
CA ARG A 25 -12.87 10.36 13.41
C ARG A 25 -11.51 10.35 12.73
N LEU A 26 -11.27 9.32 11.93
CA LEU A 26 -10.08 9.17 11.08
C LEU A 26 -10.02 10.32 10.05
N GLU A 27 -8.88 11.00 9.98
CA GLU A 27 -8.54 11.99 8.94
C GLU A 27 -7.14 11.67 8.40
N SER A 28 -7.01 11.70 7.06
CA SER A 28 -5.82 11.52 6.19
C SER A 28 -4.73 10.57 6.69
N ILE A 29 -4.69 9.38 6.11
CA ILE A 29 -3.68 8.33 6.28
C ILE A 29 -2.82 8.34 5.01
N ASN A 30 -1.49 8.36 5.13
CA ASN A 30 -0.53 8.28 4.03
C ASN A 30 0.72 7.52 4.53
N PRO A 31 1.23 6.39 3.98
CA PRO A 31 0.89 5.64 2.74
C PRO A 31 0.15 4.28 2.95
N ASP A 32 -0.09 3.54 1.85
CA ASP A 32 -0.68 2.19 1.85
C ASP A 32 0.35 1.08 1.56
N GLU A 33 0.33 0.01 2.35
CA GLU A 33 1.17 -1.19 2.15
C GLU A 33 0.37 -2.38 1.65
N LEU A 34 0.77 -2.94 0.51
CA LEU A 34 0.13 -4.11 -0.06
C LEU A 34 1.02 -5.34 0.08
N CYS A 35 0.47 -6.41 0.63
CA CYS A 35 1.02 -7.75 0.47
C CYS A 35 0.54 -8.35 -0.86
N ASP A 36 1.34 -9.17 -1.53
CA ASP A 36 1.04 -9.75 -2.85
C ASP A 36 -0.32 -10.47 -2.96
N PHE A 37 -0.77 -11.21 -1.95
CA PHE A 37 -2.06 -11.92 -1.97
C PHE A 37 -3.25 -10.97 -2.04
N THR A 38 -3.12 -9.79 -1.43
CA THR A 38 -4.15 -8.76 -1.40
C THR A 38 -3.87 -7.63 -2.41
N GLY A 39 -2.64 -7.51 -2.91
CA GLY A 39 -2.24 -6.53 -3.90
C GLY A 39 -2.63 -6.90 -5.32
N VAL A 40 -2.62 -8.19 -5.67
CA VAL A 40 -3.14 -8.65 -6.97
C VAL A 40 -4.61 -8.25 -7.18
N PRO A 41 -5.56 -8.56 -6.28
CA PRO A 41 -6.94 -8.14 -6.47
C PRO A 41 -7.09 -6.61 -6.51
N VAL A 42 -6.34 -5.86 -5.68
CA VAL A 42 -6.35 -4.38 -5.73
C VAL A 42 -5.91 -3.85 -7.11
N VAL A 43 -4.86 -4.41 -7.71
CA VAL A 43 -4.41 -4.00 -9.06
C VAL A 43 -5.45 -4.39 -10.13
N VAL A 44 -6.13 -5.53 -9.97
CA VAL A 44 -7.26 -5.92 -10.84
C VAL A 44 -8.43 -4.95 -10.70
N ASP A 45 -8.77 -4.53 -9.49
CA ASP A 45 -9.87 -3.60 -9.23
C ASP A 45 -9.58 -2.22 -9.81
N LEU A 46 -8.35 -1.72 -9.66
CA LEU A 46 -7.90 -0.48 -10.31
C LEU A 46 -7.96 -0.57 -11.85
N ALA A 47 -7.52 -1.69 -12.43
CA ALA A 47 -7.57 -1.91 -13.87
C ALA A 47 -9.02 -1.98 -14.39
N SER A 48 -9.88 -2.69 -13.66
CA SER A 48 -11.31 -2.83 -13.99
C SER A 48 -12.04 -1.49 -13.88
N THR A 49 -11.71 -0.68 -12.87
CA THR A 49 -12.28 0.65 -12.67
C THR A 49 -11.84 1.62 -13.77
N ARG A 50 -10.59 1.53 -14.26
CA ARG A 50 -10.13 2.27 -15.45
C ARG A 50 -10.95 1.93 -16.68
N GLU A 51 -11.19 0.65 -16.93
CA GLU A 51 -11.99 0.20 -18.07
C GLU A 51 -13.44 0.67 -17.96
N ALA A 52 -14.04 0.59 -16.77
CA ALA A 52 -15.39 1.08 -16.52
C ALA A 52 -15.53 2.59 -16.77
N ILE A 53 -14.57 3.41 -16.32
CA ILE A 53 -14.58 4.86 -16.57
C ILE A 53 -14.42 5.17 -18.05
N LYS A 54 -13.56 4.44 -18.76
CA LYS A 54 -13.42 4.57 -20.21
C LYS A 54 -14.72 4.25 -20.93
N TYR A 55 -15.43 3.19 -20.53
CA TYR A 55 -16.73 2.82 -21.09
C TYR A 55 -17.79 3.91 -20.87
N LEU A 56 -17.74 4.60 -19.73
CA LEU A 56 -18.61 5.73 -19.41
C LEU A 56 -18.18 7.06 -20.09
N GLY A 57 -17.14 7.05 -20.92
CA GLY A 57 -16.63 8.24 -21.61
C GLY A 57 -15.83 9.19 -20.70
N GLY A 58 -15.42 8.72 -19.53
CA GLY A 58 -14.57 9.47 -18.60
C GLY A 58 -13.08 9.29 -18.85
N ASP A 59 -12.29 10.02 -18.08
CA ASP A 59 -10.83 9.96 -18.12
C ASP A 59 -10.30 8.88 -17.18
N GLN A 60 -9.75 7.80 -17.76
CA GLN A 60 -9.17 6.67 -17.02
C GLN A 60 -7.94 7.06 -16.20
N ASP A 61 -7.22 8.12 -16.57
CA ASP A 61 -5.98 8.53 -15.90
C ASP A 61 -6.22 9.11 -14.50
N LYS A 62 -7.50 9.40 -14.19
CA LYS A 62 -7.96 9.77 -12.85
C LYS A 62 -7.95 8.61 -11.87
N ILE A 63 -8.03 7.37 -12.36
CA ILE A 63 -7.86 6.18 -11.51
C ILE A 63 -6.39 5.91 -11.37
N ASN A 64 -5.78 6.53 -10.37
CA ASN A 64 -4.41 6.34 -10.03
C ASN A 64 -4.22 6.56 -8.53
N PRO A 65 -3.38 5.78 -7.85
CA PRO A 65 -3.02 6.06 -6.47
C PRO A 65 -2.52 7.50 -6.29
N LEU A 66 -3.15 8.23 -5.37
CA LEU A 66 -2.79 9.60 -5.02
C LEU A 66 -1.68 9.61 -3.96
N VAL A 67 -1.64 8.57 -3.13
CA VAL A 67 -0.62 8.31 -2.11
C VAL A 67 0.42 7.31 -2.63
N PRO A 68 1.64 7.28 -2.06
CA PRO A 68 2.57 6.19 -2.29
C PRO A 68 1.96 4.84 -1.89
N VAL A 69 2.15 3.84 -2.74
CA VAL A 69 1.72 2.47 -2.51
C VAL A 69 2.92 1.56 -2.72
N ASP A 70 3.28 0.83 -1.67
CA ASP A 70 4.39 -0.12 -1.70
C ASP A 70 3.82 -1.54 -1.64
N LEU A 71 4.02 -2.32 -2.72
CA LEU A 71 3.58 -3.70 -2.82
C LEU A 71 4.77 -4.64 -2.67
N VAL A 72 4.77 -5.48 -1.64
CA VAL A 72 5.84 -6.46 -1.39
C VAL A 72 5.38 -7.87 -1.74
N ILE A 73 6.21 -8.58 -2.52
CA ILE A 73 5.99 -9.98 -2.87
C ILE A 73 6.78 -10.88 -1.93
N ASP A 74 6.09 -11.48 -0.97
CA ASP A 74 6.70 -12.30 0.08
C ASP A 74 5.91 -13.58 0.43
N HIS A 75 4.65 -13.72 0.00
CA HIS A 75 3.84 -14.90 0.32
C HIS A 75 3.74 -15.92 -0.82
N SER A 76 4.44 -15.75 -1.94
CA SER A 76 4.48 -16.75 -3.03
C SER A 76 5.53 -17.84 -2.85
N ILE A 77 6.58 -17.60 -2.06
CA ILE A 77 7.68 -18.56 -1.92
C ILE A 77 7.25 -19.74 -1.04
N GLN A 78 7.60 -20.95 -1.48
CA GLN A 78 7.33 -22.18 -0.74
C GLN A 78 8.64 -22.91 -0.46
N VAL A 79 8.67 -23.67 0.62
CA VAL A 79 9.83 -24.50 0.99
C VAL A 79 9.69 -25.87 0.33
N ASP A 80 10.02 -25.97 -0.97
CA ASP A 80 10.04 -27.24 -1.70
C ASP A 80 11.33 -28.04 -1.42
N VAL A 81 12.45 -27.33 -1.32
CA VAL A 81 13.78 -27.86 -1.00
C VAL A 81 14.26 -27.25 0.30
N ALA A 82 14.80 -28.07 1.20
CA ALA A 82 15.39 -27.64 2.46
C ALA A 82 16.70 -28.40 2.73
N ARG A 83 17.55 -27.86 3.63
CA ARG A 83 18.82 -28.47 4.08
C ARG A 83 19.79 -28.79 2.93
N SER A 84 19.83 -27.93 1.92
CA SER A 84 20.78 -27.99 0.81
C SER A 84 21.35 -26.59 0.57
N GLU A 85 22.62 -26.49 0.20
CA GLU A 85 23.23 -25.20 -0.16
C GLU A 85 22.50 -24.53 -1.34
N ASN A 86 21.91 -25.34 -2.23
CA ASN A 86 21.14 -24.85 -3.38
C ASN A 86 19.64 -24.65 -3.10
N ALA A 87 19.18 -24.81 -1.85
CA ALA A 87 17.76 -24.77 -1.51
C ALA A 87 17.12 -23.41 -1.85
N LEU A 88 17.81 -22.30 -1.56
CA LEU A 88 17.30 -20.95 -1.82
C LEU A 88 17.03 -20.73 -3.32
N HIS A 89 18.03 -21.01 -4.16
CA HIS A 89 17.92 -20.83 -5.61
C HIS A 89 16.85 -21.74 -6.20
N ALA A 90 16.82 -23.01 -5.79
CA ALA A 90 15.82 -23.97 -6.27
C ALA A 90 14.38 -23.53 -5.92
N ASN A 91 14.15 -23.02 -4.70
CA ASN A 91 12.82 -22.54 -4.30
C ASN A 91 12.43 -21.25 -5.04
N MET A 92 13.37 -20.33 -5.26
CA MET A 92 13.13 -19.11 -6.05
C MET A 92 12.78 -19.42 -7.51
N ASP A 93 13.48 -20.37 -8.14
CA ASP A 93 13.18 -20.81 -9.51
C ASP A 93 11.77 -21.41 -9.61
N LEU A 94 11.39 -22.24 -8.63
CA LEU A 94 10.06 -22.85 -8.56
C LEU A 94 8.98 -21.79 -8.32
N GLU A 95 9.21 -20.83 -7.44
CA GLU A 95 8.32 -19.70 -7.19
C GLU A 95 8.07 -18.91 -8.48
N PHE A 96 9.13 -18.54 -9.19
CA PHE A 96 9.03 -17.77 -10.43
C PHE A 96 8.30 -18.55 -11.53
N LYS A 97 8.55 -19.87 -11.63
CA LYS A 97 7.85 -20.73 -12.58
C LYS A 97 6.35 -20.83 -12.28
N ARG A 98 5.96 -20.93 -11.00
CA ARG A 98 4.56 -21.08 -10.57
C ARG A 98 3.77 -19.76 -10.69
N ASN A 99 4.42 -18.63 -10.38
CA ASN A 99 3.76 -17.33 -10.25
C ASN A 99 4.07 -16.37 -11.41
N LYS A 100 4.58 -16.88 -12.53
CA LYS A 100 5.03 -16.07 -13.68
C LYS A 100 3.97 -15.06 -14.15
N GLU A 101 2.73 -15.49 -14.29
CA GLU A 101 1.62 -14.62 -14.72
C GLU A 101 1.31 -13.54 -13.67
N ARG A 102 1.28 -13.92 -12.39
CA ARG A 102 1.06 -13.01 -11.27
C ARG A 102 2.14 -11.92 -11.22
N PHE A 103 3.41 -12.31 -11.35
CA PHE A 103 4.54 -11.37 -11.35
C PHE A 103 4.54 -10.47 -12.59
N ALA A 104 4.20 -11.00 -13.76
CA ALA A 104 4.04 -10.20 -14.97
C ALA A 104 2.92 -9.16 -14.81
N PHE A 105 1.80 -9.55 -14.20
CA PHE A 105 0.67 -8.65 -13.94
C PHE A 105 1.02 -7.56 -12.92
N LEU A 106 1.65 -7.90 -11.80
CA LEU A 106 2.10 -6.92 -10.80
C LEU A 106 3.17 -5.97 -11.37
N LYS A 107 4.08 -6.49 -12.19
CA LYS A 107 5.07 -5.67 -12.91
C LYS A 107 4.38 -4.69 -13.86
N TRP A 108 3.39 -5.15 -14.62
CA TRP A 108 2.58 -4.26 -15.45
C TRP A 108 1.88 -3.17 -14.62
N GLY A 109 1.32 -3.53 -13.46
CA GLY A 109 0.70 -2.59 -12.53
C GLY A 109 1.67 -1.48 -12.09
N SER A 110 2.88 -1.85 -11.66
CA SER A 110 3.93 -0.90 -11.26
C SER A 110 4.32 0.10 -12.35
N THR A 111 4.27 -0.32 -13.63
CA THR A 111 4.59 0.55 -14.77
C THR A 111 3.40 1.40 -15.22
N THR A 112 2.18 1.00 -14.86
CA THR A 112 0.93 1.57 -15.36
C THR A 112 0.28 2.54 -14.38
N PHE A 113 0.51 2.35 -13.08
CA PHE A 113 0.05 3.24 -12.02
C PHE A 113 1.22 4.08 -11.49
N ARG A 114 1.03 5.39 -11.40
CA ARG A 114 1.99 6.28 -10.72
C ARG A 114 1.90 6.04 -9.21
N ASN A 115 3.00 6.29 -8.51
CA ASN A 115 3.14 6.11 -7.06
C ASN A 115 3.03 4.64 -6.59
N MET A 116 3.13 3.66 -7.50
CA MET A 116 3.12 2.25 -7.15
C MET A 116 4.54 1.67 -7.29
N LEU A 117 5.12 1.23 -6.17
CA LEU A 117 6.36 0.47 -6.13
C LEU A 117 6.04 -1.01 -5.93
N VAL A 118 6.71 -1.88 -6.67
CA VAL A 118 6.62 -3.34 -6.45
C VAL A 118 7.99 -3.86 -6.07
N VAL A 119 8.11 -4.37 -4.84
CA VAL A 119 9.29 -5.07 -4.33
C VAL A 119 9.23 -6.53 -4.79
N LEU A 120 10.26 -6.96 -5.49
CA LEU A 120 10.36 -8.28 -6.12
C LEU A 120 10.49 -9.42 -5.08
N PRO A 121 10.09 -10.65 -5.45
CA PRO A 121 10.26 -11.82 -4.59
C PRO A 121 11.72 -12.02 -4.19
N GLY A 122 11.93 -12.52 -2.98
CA GLY A 122 13.26 -12.77 -2.42
C GLY A 122 13.91 -11.56 -1.74
N SER A 123 13.24 -10.41 -1.69
CA SER A 123 13.75 -9.19 -1.02
C SER A 123 13.53 -9.16 0.48
N GLY A 124 12.71 -10.07 1.02
CA GLY A 124 12.34 -10.14 2.44
C GLY A 124 10.83 -10.24 2.63
N ILE A 125 10.41 -10.16 3.90
CA ILE A 125 8.99 -10.17 4.32
C ILE A 125 8.51 -8.72 4.45
N VAL A 126 7.26 -8.44 4.06
CA VAL A 126 6.68 -7.09 3.97
C VAL A 126 6.94 -6.25 5.22
N HIS A 127 6.70 -6.79 6.42
CA HIS A 127 6.88 -6.04 7.66
C HIS A 127 8.34 -5.78 8.02
N GLN A 128 9.25 -6.70 7.66
CA GLN A 128 10.69 -6.49 7.89
C GLN A 128 11.22 -5.43 6.92
N VAL A 129 10.84 -5.53 5.64
CA VAL A 129 11.19 -4.53 4.62
C VAL A 129 10.60 -3.16 4.99
N ASN A 130 9.39 -3.14 5.57
CA ASN A 130 8.79 -1.92 6.07
C ASN A 130 9.65 -1.29 7.17
N LEU A 131 9.97 -2.04 8.23
CA LEU A 131 10.80 -1.54 9.33
C LEU A 131 12.20 -1.08 8.90
N GLU A 132 12.82 -1.78 7.96
CA GLU A 132 14.23 -1.55 7.58
C GLU A 132 14.40 -0.52 6.45
N TYR A 133 13.39 -0.37 5.57
CA TYR A 133 13.56 0.37 4.33
C TYR A 133 12.41 1.32 3.98
N LEU A 134 11.14 0.92 4.16
CA LEU A 134 10.00 1.75 3.72
C LEU A 134 9.57 2.78 4.76
N GLY A 135 9.66 2.43 6.05
CA GLY A 135 9.27 3.30 7.17
C GLY A 135 10.13 4.56 7.24
N ARG A 136 9.49 5.72 7.12
CA ARG A 136 10.17 7.03 7.06
C ARG A 136 10.17 7.76 8.38
N VAL A 137 9.24 7.42 9.28
CA VAL A 137 8.98 8.08 10.57
C VAL A 137 8.48 9.52 10.44
N VAL A 138 9.12 10.34 9.60
CA VAL A 138 8.73 11.71 9.26
C VAL A 138 8.85 11.91 7.76
N PHE A 139 7.75 12.30 7.12
CA PHE A 139 7.77 12.77 5.73
C PHE A 139 8.17 14.24 5.67
N ASN A 140 8.92 14.60 4.61
CA ASN A 140 9.24 15.97 4.25
C ASN A 140 8.75 16.27 2.83
N THR A 141 7.60 16.95 2.73
CA THR A 141 6.99 17.32 1.45
C THR A 141 6.86 18.83 1.39
N GLU A 142 7.54 19.49 0.45
CA GLU A 142 7.47 20.95 0.24
C GLU A 142 7.79 21.78 1.52
N ASN A 143 8.82 21.37 2.28
CA ASN A 143 9.20 21.95 3.60
C ASN A 143 8.13 21.78 4.69
N ILE A 144 7.18 20.87 4.51
CA ILE A 144 6.23 20.47 5.54
C ILE A 144 6.67 19.12 6.09
N LEU A 145 6.96 19.10 7.38
CA LEU A 145 7.22 17.88 8.14
C LEU A 145 5.91 17.36 8.74
N TYR A 146 5.62 16.09 8.54
CA TYR A 146 4.49 15.40 9.16
C TYR A 146 4.87 13.96 9.53
N PRO A 147 4.27 13.40 10.60
CA PRO A 147 4.55 12.03 10.99
C PRO A 147 4.11 11.05 9.89
N ASP A 148 4.85 9.97 9.79
CA ASP A 148 4.49 8.80 8.99
C ASP A 148 3.29 8.07 9.63
N SER A 149 2.46 7.46 8.78
CA SER A 149 1.28 6.68 9.17
C SER A 149 0.96 5.66 8.09
N VAL A 150 0.70 4.40 8.36
CA VAL A 150 0.50 3.43 7.26
C VAL A 150 -0.73 2.57 7.48
N VAL A 151 -1.52 2.33 6.43
CA VAL A 151 -2.47 1.23 6.46
C VAL A 151 -2.06 0.18 5.45
N GLY A 152 -2.22 -1.09 5.82
CA GLY A 152 -1.80 -2.16 4.94
C GLY A 152 -2.85 -3.24 4.81
N THR A 153 -2.80 -3.98 3.71
CA THR A 153 -3.71 -5.10 3.49
C THR A 153 -3.24 -6.39 4.16
N ASP A 154 -2.38 -6.26 5.19
CA ASP A 154 -1.94 -7.31 6.09
C ASP A 154 -2.22 -6.92 7.55
N SER A 155 -2.72 -7.87 8.34
CA SER A 155 -3.05 -7.67 9.75
C SER A 155 -1.87 -7.25 10.63
N HIS A 156 -0.64 -7.64 10.28
CA HIS A 156 0.57 -7.33 11.03
C HIS A 156 1.21 -6.02 10.61
N THR A 157 0.54 -5.18 9.79
CA THR A 157 0.97 -3.80 9.52
C THR A 157 1.24 -3.03 10.82
N THR A 158 0.57 -3.39 11.92
CA THR A 158 0.82 -2.90 13.29
C THR A 158 2.26 -3.10 13.78
N MET A 159 3.08 -3.93 13.14
CA MET A 159 4.49 -4.10 13.49
C MET A 159 5.29 -2.79 13.39
N ILE A 160 4.91 -1.90 12.46
CA ILE A 160 5.54 -0.60 12.25
C ILE A 160 5.34 0.36 13.44
N ASP A 161 4.34 0.10 14.30
CA ASP A 161 4.07 0.88 15.52
C ASP A 161 5.25 0.86 16.48
N GLY A 162 6.09 -0.18 16.41
CA GLY A 162 7.34 -0.27 17.17
C GLY A 162 8.36 0.83 16.84
N LEU A 163 8.27 1.44 15.65
CA LEU A 163 9.09 2.59 15.22
C LEU A 163 8.43 3.94 15.50
N GLY A 164 7.24 3.97 16.11
CA GLY A 164 6.49 5.20 16.37
C GLY A 164 5.75 5.76 15.16
N VAL A 165 5.60 4.96 14.10
CA VAL A 165 4.73 5.21 12.95
C VAL A 165 3.36 4.64 13.27
N ALA A 166 2.27 5.39 13.10
CA ALA A 166 0.94 4.87 13.41
C ALA A 166 0.43 4.02 12.23
N GLY A 167 0.29 2.71 12.39
CA GLY A 167 -0.23 1.87 11.32
C GLY A 167 -1.03 0.64 11.72
N TRP A 168 -1.92 0.19 10.83
CA TRP A 168 -2.80 -0.95 11.08
C TRP A 168 -3.29 -1.64 9.80
N GLY A 169 -3.73 -2.88 9.95
CA GLY A 169 -4.28 -3.68 8.85
C GLY A 169 -5.71 -3.28 8.47
N VAL A 170 -6.00 -3.24 7.18
CA VAL A 170 -7.32 -2.99 6.58
C VAL A 170 -7.62 -4.00 5.47
N GLY A 171 -8.88 -4.06 4.99
CA GLY A 171 -9.23 -4.86 3.82
C GLY A 171 -8.77 -4.23 2.51
N GLY A 172 -8.77 -5.01 1.43
CA GLY A 172 -8.36 -4.54 0.10
C GLY A 172 -9.21 -3.40 -0.45
N ILE A 173 -10.52 -3.41 -0.18
CA ILE A 173 -11.45 -2.36 -0.62
C ILE A 173 -11.19 -1.07 0.15
N GLU A 174 -10.95 -1.16 1.46
CA GLU A 174 -10.60 0.00 2.27
C GLU A 174 -9.25 0.60 1.85
N ALA A 175 -8.27 -0.25 1.50
CA ALA A 175 -7.00 0.20 0.95
C ALA A 175 -7.18 0.87 -0.43
N GLU A 176 -7.97 0.29 -1.35
CA GLU A 176 -8.28 0.93 -2.63
C GLU A 176 -8.96 2.29 -2.44
N ALA A 177 -9.91 2.37 -1.51
CA ALA A 177 -10.58 3.63 -1.18
C ALA A 177 -9.59 4.67 -0.62
N ALA A 178 -8.61 4.27 0.19
CA ALA A 178 -7.55 5.14 0.69
C ALA A 178 -6.65 5.63 -0.45
N MET A 179 -6.27 4.76 -1.39
CA MET A 179 -5.44 5.10 -2.56
C MET A 179 -6.08 6.14 -3.49
N LEU A 180 -7.41 6.07 -3.65
CA LEU A 180 -8.17 6.93 -4.55
C LEU A 180 -8.80 8.14 -3.85
N TRP A 181 -8.66 8.28 -2.53
CA TRP A 181 -9.32 9.34 -1.77
C TRP A 181 -8.69 10.70 -2.09
N PRO A 182 -9.45 11.65 -2.68
CA PRO A 182 -8.93 12.98 -2.95
C PRO A 182 -8.75 13.79 -1.66
N GLU A 183 -7.59 14.44 -1.52
CA GLU A 183 -7.35 15.51 -0.53
C GLU A 183 -8.26 16.73 -0.74
#